data_AF-A0A916M4Q3-F1
#
_entry.id   AF-A0A916M4Q3-F1
#
_cell.length_a   1.000
_cell.length_b   1.000
_cell.length_c   1.000
_cell.angle_alpha   90.00
_cell.angle_beta   90.00
_cell.angle_gamma   90.00
#
_symmetry.space_group_name_H-M   'P 1'
#
loop_
_entity.id
_entity.type
_entity.pdbx_description
1 polymer ?
#
loop_
_entity_poly.entity_id
_entity_poly.type
_entity_poly.pdbx_seq_one_letter_code
_entity_poly.pdbx_strand_id
1 'polypeptide(L)'
;MDKDAPYAGLTPDRVLDAVESVGLPCDGRLLTLNSFENRVYQLGLEEGRQVVAKFYRPGRWSDDAILEEHAFSLELAAREIPVVAPQAIAGRTLHEHGGFVPPELEETWLGVVDQALEGVERAFERAGDVAILRLHGDCHQGNVLWTADGPHFVDFDDSRMGPAVQDLWMLLSGDEAERGRQLGKILRGYEQFAEFDDRELYLVEALRTLRLIHYSAWIARRWDDPAFPAAFPWFDTPRYWQDRILELREQIPLMDESPIRPA
;
A
#
# COMPACT_ATOMS: atom_id res chain seq x y z
N MET A 1 3.27 7.11 18.79
CA MET A 1 2.80 6.04 19.70
C MET A 1 2.00 6.65 20.83
N ASP A 2 0.74 6.24 20.97
CA ASP A 2 0.06 6.36 22.26
C ASP A 2 0.93 5.65 23.31
N LYS A 3 1.48 6.40 24.26
CA LYS A 3 2.41 5.84 25.27
C LYS A 3 1.68 4.84 26.18
N ASP A 4 0.35 4.87 26.19
CA ASP A 4 -0.48 4.11 27.12
C ASP A 4 -0.91 2.73 26.57
N ALA A 5 -0.80 2.47 25.26
CA ALA A 5 -1.20 1.19 24.65
C ALA A 5 -0.31 0.73 23.48
N PRO A 6 0.97 0.35 23.71
CA PRO A 6 1.96 0.04 22.66
C PRO A 6 1.64 -1.17 21.77
N TYR A 7 0.55 -1.90 22.06
CA TYR A 7 0.11 -3.08 21.31
C TYR A 7 -1.34 -2.97 20.83
N ALA A 8 -1.93 -1.77 20.85
CA ALA A 8 -3.33 -1.58 20.44
C ALA A 8 -3.61 -2.12 19.02
N GLY A 9 -2.62 -2.02 18.12
CA GLY A 9 -2.70 -2.53 16.75
C GLY A 9 -2.26 -3.99 16.54
N LEU A 10 -1.91 -4.74 17.59
CA LEU A 10 -1.47 -6.14 17.49
C LEU A 10 -2.66 -7.11 17.68
N THR A 11 -3.53 -7.16 16.68
CA THR A 11 -4.70 -8.05 16.65
C THR A 11 -4.30 -9.52 16.41
N PRO A 12 -5.17 -10.49 16.74
CA PRO A 12 -4.94 -11.91 16.42
C PRO A 12 -4.55 -12.18 14.97
N ASP A 13 -5.25 -11.55 14.01
CA ASP A 13 -4.98 -11.72 12.58
C ASP A 13 -3.60 -11.19 12.21
N ARG A 14 -3.22 -10.00 12.70
CA ARG A 14 -1.87 -9.44 12.48
C ARG A 14 -0.76 -10.31 13.07
N VAL A 15 -1.02 -11.02 14.17
CA VAL A 15 -0.05 -11.96 14.75
C VAL A 15 0.12 -13.18 13.85
N LEU A 16 -0.96 -13.71 13.29
CA LEU A 16 -0.92 -14.83 12.33
C LEU A 16 -0.19 -14.40 11.05
N ASP A 17 -0.57 -13.26 10.46
CA ASP A 17 0.05 -12.70 9.26
C ASP A 17 1.56 -12.49 9.44
N ALA A 18 1.99 -12.02 10.61
CA ALA A 18 3.40 -11.83 10.94
C ALA A 18 4.21 -13.13 10.90
N VAL A 19 3.65 -14.20 11.45
CA VAL A 19 4.32 -15.50 11.50
C VAL A 19 4.29 -16.17 10.13
N GLU A 20 3.20 -16.04 9.38
CA GLU A 20 3.11 -16.55 8.02
C GLU A 20 4.05 -15.83 7.05
N SER A 21 4.25 -14.51 7.23
CA SER A 21 5.17 -13.72 6.38
C SER A 21 6.63 -14.15 6.47
N VAL A 22 7.03 -14.86 7.54
CA VAL A 22 8.37 -15.44 7.67
C VAL A 22 8.43 -16.89 7.18
N GLY A 23 7.40 -17.38 6.49
CA GLY A 23 7.36 -18.71 5.88
C GLY A 23 6.93 -19.82 6.84
N LEU A 24 6.16 -19.49 7.89
CA LEU A 24 5.60 -20.46 8.83
C LEU A 24 4.06 -20.47 8.72
N PRO A 25 3.45 -21.33 7.87
CA PRO A 25 2.01 -21.37 7.68
C PRO A 25 1.29 -21.80 8.97
N CYS A 26 0.27 -21.04 9.37
CA CYS A 26 -0.45 -21.24 10.62
C CYS A 26 -1.73 -22.07 10.43
N ASP A 27 -2.11 -22.85 11.45
CA ASP A 27 -3.36 -23.64 11.44
C ASP A 27 -4.55 -22.91 12.08
N GLY A 28 -4.38 -21.63 12.39
CA GLY A 28 -5.35 -20.75 13.04
C GLY A 28 -5.43 -20.87 14.57
N ARG A 29 -4.73 -21.83 15.20
CA ARG A 29 -4.67 -21.88 16.67
C ARG A 29 -3.75 -20.78 17.21
N LEU A 30 -4.29 -19.91 18.05
CA LEU A 30 -3.56 -18.82 18.69
C LEU A 30 -3.89 -18.76 20.19
N LEU A 31 -2.86 -18.72 21.04
CA LEU A 31 -3.01 -18.55 22.49
C LEU A 31 -2.10 -17.42 22.98
N THR A 32 -2.69 -16.40 23.60
CA THR A 32 -1.92 -15.33 24.26
C THR A 32 -1.30 -15.85 25.56
N LEU A 33 0.01 -15.68 25.70
CA LEU A 33 0.76 -16.04 26.91
C LEU A 33 0.91 -14.83 27.84
N ASN A 34 0.96 -15.08 29.15
CA ASN A 34 1.08 -14.00 30.14
C ASN A 34 2.50 -13.40 30.12
N SER A 35 2.61 -12.15 29.69
CA SER A 35 3.83 -11.35 29.75
C SER A 35 3.49 -9.88 29.84
N PHE A 36 4.13 -9.18 30.79
CA PHE A 36 3.87 -7.77 31.07
C PHE A 36 4.63 -6.82 30.15
N GLU A 37 5.74 -7.28 29.61
CA GLU A 37 6.70 -6.45 28.89
C GLU A 37 6.53 -6.56 27.37
N ASN A 38 6.61 -7.79 26.88
CA ASN A 38 6.49 -8.15 25.47
C ASN A 38 5.15 -8.87 25.25
N ARG A 39 4.58 -8.79 24.04
CA ARG A 39 3.43 -9.67 23.72
C ARG A 39 3.95 -11.00 23.21
N VAL A 40 3.48 -12.07 23.84
CA VAL A 40 3.94 -13.42 23.55
C VAL A 40 2.72 -14.26 23.21
N TYR A 41 2.79 -14.96 22.09
CA TYR A 41 1.72 -15.81 21.59
C TYR A 41 2.28 -17.19 21.28
N GLN A 42 1.51 -18.23 21.58
CA GLN A 42 1.75 -19.57 21.09
C GLN A 42 0.83 -19.81 19.89
N LEU A 43 1.42 -20.22 18.77
CA LEU A 43 0.72 -20.46 17.50
C LEU A 43 0.81 -21.93 17.13
N GLY A 44 -0.28 -22.47 16.60
CA GLY A 44 -0.27 -23.74 15.87
C GLY A 44 0.16 -23.50 14.43
N LEU A 45 1.09 -24.32 13.96
CA LEU A 45 1.48 -24.37 12.57
C LEU A 45 0.83 -25.59 11.91
N GLU A 46 0.82 -25.58 10.57
CA GLU A 46 0.51 -26.78 9.81
C GLU A 46 1.39 -27.97 10.23
N GLU A 47 0.93 -29.19 9.93
CA GLU A 47 1.58 -30.45 10.35
C GLU A 47 1.65 -30.65 11.88
N GLY A 48 0.86 -29.89 12.65
CA GLY A 48 0.71 -30.06 14.09
C GLY A 48 1.86 -29.50 14.94
N ARG A 49 2.79 -28.77 14.32
CA ARG A 49 3.88 -28.06 15.01
C ARG A 49 3.33 -26.86 15.78
N GLN A 50 4.14 -26.35 16.72
CA GLN A 50 3.83 -25.13 17.46
C GLN A 50 5.06 -24.24 17.56
N VAL A 51 4.83 -22.93 17.59
CA VAL A 51 5.87 -21.92 17.80
C VAL A 51 5.40 -20.90 18.83
N VAL A 52 6.36 -20.22 19.45
CA VAL A 52 6.10 -19.07 20.32
C VAL A 52 6.63 -17.83 19.62
N ALA A 53 5.74 -16.90 19.27
CA ALA A 53 6.10 -15.60 18.72
C ALA A 53 6.19 -14.57 19.86
N LYS A 54 7.30 -13.83 19.90
CA LYS A 54 7.54 -12.74 20.85
C LYS A 54 7.63 -11.43 20.08
N PHE A 55 6.67 -10.54 20.31
CA PHE A 55 6.65 -9.18 19.76
C PHE A 55 7.25 -8.23 20.80
N TYR A 56 8.42 -7.67 20.46
CA TYR A 56 9.15 -6.75 21.31
C TYR A 56 8.39 -5.43 21.47
N ARG A 57 8.42 -4.86 22.68
CA ARG A 57 7.77 -3.56 22.94
C ARG A 57 8.45 -2.46 22.12
N PRO A 58 7.71 -1.76 21.24
CA PRO A 58 8.30 -0.71 20.43
C PRO A 58 8.94 0.39 21.30
N GLY A 59 10.12 0.87 20.88
CA GLY A 59 10.88 1.94 21.55
C GLY A 59 11.52 1.58 22.90
N ARG A 60 11.43 0.31 23.33
CA ARG A 60 12.06 -0.14 24.58
C ARG A 60 13.54 -0.50 24.43
N TRP A 61 13.87 -1.21 23.35
CA TRP A 61 15.22 -1.65 23.02
C TRP A 61 15.50 -1.30 21.57
N SER A 62 16.76 -1.02 21.24
CA SER A 62 17.21 -0.96 19.84
C SER A 62 17.32 -2.38 19.28
N ASP A 63 17.27 -2.50 17.96
CA ASP A 63 17.44 -3.79 17.28
C ASP A 63 18.81 -4.41 17.61
N ASP A 64 19.88 -3.62 17.69
CA ASP A 64 21.20 -4.08 18.12
C ASP A 64 21.16 -4.71 19.52
N ALA A 65 20.44 -4.11 20.46
CA ALA A 65 20.33 -4.65 21.82
C ALA A 65 19.49 -5.95 21.86
N ILE A 66 18.46 -6.04 21.03
CA ILE A 66 17.67 -7.27 20.86
C ILE A 66 18.52 -8.37 20.22
N LEU A 67 19.31 -8.02 19.20
CA LEU A 67 20.20 -8.95 18.52
C LEU A 67 21.34 -9.42 19.42
N GLU A 68 21.85 -8.58 20.33
CA GLU A 68 22.79 -8.98 21.38
C GLU A 68 22.16 -10.01 22.33
N GLU A 69 20.90 -9.82 22.75
CA GLU A 69 20.13 -10.81 23.55
C GLU A 69 19.96 -12.13 22.78
N HIS A 70 19.67 -12.07 21.47
CA HIS A 70 19.55 -13.23 20.61
C HIS A 70 20.89 -13.98 20.49
N ALA A 71 21.97 -13.25 20.23
CA ALA A 71 23.31 -13.80 20.11
C ALA A 71 23.74 -14.50 21.40
N PHE A 72 23.52 -13.87 22.56
CA PHE A 72 23.81 -14.45 23.85
C PHE A 72 22.99 -15.72 24.12
N SER A 73 21.69 -15.72 23.80
CA SER A 73 20.83 -16.89 23.99
C SER A 73 21.23 -18.06 23.08
N LEU A 74 21.60 -17.78 21.83
CA LEU A 74 22.16 -18.76 20.91
C LEU A 74 23.50 -19.31 21.41
N GLU A 75 24.35 -18.45 21.97
CA GLU A 75 25.64 -18.81 22.55
C GLU A 75 25.49 -19.77 23.74
N LEU A 76 24.51 -19.51 24.61
CA LEU A 76 24.17 -20.37 25.73
C LEU A 76 23.64 -21.72 25.25
N ALA A 77 22.72 -21.73 24.27
CA ALA A 77 22.19 -22.96 23.69
C ALA A 77 23.30 -23.81 23.03
N ALA A 78 24.26 -23.18 22.34
CA ALA A 78 25.41 -23.86 21.74
C ALA A 78 26.35 -24.48 22.78
N ARG A 79 26.33 -23.99 24.02
CA ARG A 79 27.03 -24.57 25.17
C ARG A 79 26.18 -25.58 25.95
N GLU A 80 25.07 -26.03 25.37
CA GLU A 80 24.13 -26.97 25.97
C GLU A 80 23.52 -26.47 27.29
N ILE A 81 23.52 -25.16 27.51
CA ILE A 81 22.84 -24.53 28.65
C ILE A 81 21.33 -24.51 28.34
N PRO A 82 20.45 -24.93 29.26
CA PRO A 82 19.03 -25.07 28.99
C PRO A 82 18.33 -23.70 28.88
N VAL A 83 18.31 -23.16 27.68
CA VAL A 83 17.62 -21.92 27.29
C VAL A 83 16.79 -22.15 26.02
N VAL A 84 15.78 -21.31 25.80
CA VAL A 84 15.03 -21.28 24.53
C VAL A 84 15.63 -20.17 23.66
N ALA A 85 16.53 -20.55 22.76
CA ALA A 85 17.11 -19.61 21.80
C ALA A 85 16.12 -19.29 20.67
N PRO A 86 16.16 -18.08 20.09
CA PRO A 86 15.30 -17.73 18.96
C PRO A 86 15.64 -18.59 17.74
N GLN A 87 14.62 -19.02 17.01
CA GLN A 87 14.81 -19.77 15.77
C GLN A 87 15.34 -18.84 14.68
N ALA A 88 16.39 -19.28 13.97
CA ALA A 88 16.84 -18.60 12.77
C ALA A 88 15.96 -18.99 11.58
N ILE A 89 15.34 -18.00 10.94
CA ILE A 89 14.52 -18.15 9.75
C ILE A 89 15.18 -17.32 8.64
N ALA A 90 15.50 -17.97 7.52
CA ALA A 90 16.29 -17.37 6.44
C ALA A 90 17.58 -16.67 6.93
N GLY A 91 18.23 -17.25 7.95
CA GLY A 91 19.49 -16.73 8.51
C GLY A 91 19.35 -15.54 9.48
N ARG A 92 18.13 -15.09 9.81
CA ARG A 92 17.85 -14.01 10.78
C ARG A 92 17.02 -14.52 11.95
N THR A 93 17.09 -13.83 13.08
CA THR A 93 16.33 -14.16 14.31
C THR A 93 15.39 -13.05 14.76
N LEU A 94 15.65 -11.81 14.33
CA LEU A 94 14.75 -10.68 14.48
C LEU A 94 14.10 -10.40 13.13
N HIS A 95 12.78 -10.24 13.14
CA HIS A 95 11.95 -10.01 11.96
C HIS A 95 11.03 -8.82 12.21
N GLU A 96 10.73 -8.09 11.16
CA GLU A 96 9.78 -6.99 11.16
C GLU A 96 8.52 -7.39 10.41
N HIS A 97 7.38 -6.88 10.85
CA HIS A 97 6.11 -7.10 10.20
C HIS A 97 5.22 -5.86 10.34
N GLY A 98 4.77 -5.33 9.20
CA GLY A 98 4.11 -4.01 9.11
C GLY A 98 5.11 -2.83 9.15
N GLY A 99 4.58 -1.60 9.26
CA GLY A 99 5.38 -0.49 9.82
C GLY A 99 5.95 0.60 8.90
N PHE A 100 5.51 0.75 7.64
CA PHE A 100 6.00 1.90 6.85
C PHE A 100 5.44 3.23 7.35
N VAL A 101 4.16 3.26 7.74
CA VAL A 101 3.54 4.46 8.31
C VAL A 101 4.06 4.65 9.74
N PRO A 102 4.65 5.81 10.09
CA PRO A 102 5.06 6.08 11.46
C PRO A 102 3.89 5.96 12.43
N PRO A 103 4.07 5.38 13.63
CA PRO A 103 2.97 5.17 14.58
C PRO A 103 2.21 6.43 15.00
N GLU A 104 2.86 7.60 14.99
CA GLU A 104 2.22 8.90 15.23
C GLU A 104 1.38 9.43 14.06
N LEU A 105 1.53 8.85 12.87
CA LEU A 105 0.76 9.19 11.67
C LEU A 105 -0.27 8.13 11.32
N GLU A 106 -0.18 6.91 11.86
CA GLU A 106 -1.04 5.77 11.48
C GLU A 106 -2.54 6.09 11.58
N GLU A 107 -3.00 6.64 12.71
CA GLU A 107 -4.41 7.02 12.88
C GLU A 107 -4.85 8.08 11.87
N THR A 108 -3.99 9.08 11.62
CA THR A 108 -4.28 10.15 10.66
C THR A 108 -4.28 9.64 9.23
N TRP A 109 -3.33 8.78 8.88
CA TRP A 109 -3.24 8.14 7.57
C TRP A 109 -4.49 7.30 7.29
N LEU A 110 -4.84 6.40 8.20
CA LEU A 110 -6.03 5.55 8.07
C LEU A 110 -7.30 6.41 7.96
N GLY A 111 -7.49 7.39 8.85
CA GLY A 111 -8.66 8.26 8.80
C GLY A 111 -8.78 9.09 7.51
N VAL A 112 -7.65 9.53 6.94
CA VAL A 112 -7.66 10.25 5.65
C VAL A 112 -7.89 9.29 4.47
N VAL A 113 -7.34 8.07 4.52
CA VAL A 113 -7.63 7.03 3.52
C VAL A 113 -9.11 6.66 3.54
N ASP A 114 -9.72 6.47 4.72
CA ASP A 114 -11.14 6.16 4.84
C ASP A 114 -12.00 7.28 4.22
N GLN A 115 -11.73 8.55 4.55
CA GLN A 115 -12.42 9.69 3.93
C GLN A 115 -12.23 9.77 2.42
N ALA A 116 -11.03 9.42 1.94
CA ALA A 116 -10.73 9.36 0.52
C ALA A 116 -11.54 8.25 -0.18
N LEU A 117 -11.65 7.07 0.44
CA LEU A 117 -12.44 5.95 -0.09
C LEU A 117 -13.94 6.27 -0.09
N GLU A 118 -14.47 6.94 0.93
CA GLU A 118 -15.85 7.44 0.92
C GLU A 118 -16.08 8.44 -0.23
N GLY A 119 -15.10 9.31 -0.52
CA GLY A 119 -15.15 10.24 -1.65
C GLY A 119 -15.12 9.52 -3.00
N VAL A 120 -14.31 8.46 -3.11
CA VAL A 120 -14.29 7.57 -4.28
C VAL A 120 -15.66 6.93 -4.48
N GLU A 121 -16.26 6.36 -3.43
CA GLU A 121 -17.60 5.74 -3.51
C GLU A 121 -18.64 6.74 -4.03
N ARG A 122 -18.70 7.96 -3.47
CA ARG A 122 -19.59 9.02 -3.97
C ARG A 122 -19.35 9.38 -5.44
N ALA A 123 -18.10 9.37 -5.90
CA ALA A 123 -17.79 9.63 -7.30
C ALA A 123 -18.31 8.52 -8.23
N PHE A 124 -18.17 7.26 -7.82
CA PHE A 124 -18.75 6.13 -8.53
C PHE A 124 -20.29 6.17 -8.52
N GLU A 125 -20.92 6.56 -7.41
CA GLU A 125 -22.37 6.77 -7.35
C GLU A 125 -22.85 7.86 -8.32
N ARG A 126 -22.13 8.98 -8.44
CA ARG A 126 -22.46 10.07 -9.37
C ARG A 126 -22.27 9.68 -10.84
N ALA A 127 -21.24 8.88 -11.15
CA ALA A 127 -21.06 8.33 -12.49
C ALA A 127 -22.19 7.34 -12.84
N GLY A 128 -22.65 6.58 -11.84
CA GLY A 128 -23.63 5.51 -12.00
C GLY A 128 -23.09 4.36 -12.84
N ASP A 129 -24.00 3.62 -13.47
CA ASP A 129 -23.61 2.52 -14.35
C ASP A 129 -22.98 3.07 -15.64
N VAL A 130 -21.65 2.94 -15.72
CA VAL A 130 -20.83 3.24 -16.89
C VAL A 130 -20.31 1.96 -17.53
N ALA A 131 -19.97 2.02 -18.81
CA ALA A 131 -19.48 0.86 -19.54
C ALA A 131 -18.12 0.38 -18.98
N ILE A 132 -17.95 -0.94 -18.92
CA ILE A 132 -16.70 -1.56 -18.49
C ILE A 132 -16.06 -2.26 -19.69
N LEU A 133 -14.89 -1.76 -20.09
CA LEU A 133 -14.17 -2.15 -21.31
C LEU A 133 -12.82 -2.78 -20.95
N ARG A 134 -12.19 -3.46 -21.91
CA ARG A 134 -10.76 -3.83 -21.80
C ARG A 134 -9.93 -2.59 -21.99
N LEU A 135 -9.11 -2.28 -20.98
CA LEU A 135 -8.24 -1.12 -20.92
C LEU A 135 -6.78 -1.53 -20.99
N HIS A 136 -5.94 -0.58 -21.39
CA HIS A 136 -4.51 -0.62 -21.13
C HIS A 136 -4.23 -0.58 -19.62
N GLY A 137 -5.03 0.14 -18.83
CA GLY A 137 -4.98 0.16 -17.37
C GLY A 137 -3.91 1.08 -16.76
N ASP A 138 -2.85 1.34 -17.51
CA ASP A 138 -1.77 2.29 -17.19
C ASP A 138 -1.39 3.22 -18.37
N CYS A 139 -2.40 3.74 -19.08
CA CYS A 139 -2.17 4.63 -20.22
C CYS A 139 -1.76 6.04 -19.77
N HIS A 140 -0.46 6.31 -19.71
CA HIS A 140 0.11 7.63 -19.46
C HIS A 140 1.20 7.96 -20.50
N GLN A 141 1.65 9.22 -20.57
CA GLN A 141 2.60 9.67 -21.60
C GLN A 141 3.90 8.85 -21.67
N GLY A 142 4.33 8.24 -20.57
CA GLY A 142 5.52 7.38 -20.51
C GLY A 142 5.36 6.06 -21.28
N ASN A 143 4.12 5.58 -21.43
CA ASN A 143 3.76 4.34 -22.12
C ASN A 143 3.29 4.60 -23.57
N VAL A 144 3.57 5.79 -24.11
CA VAL A 144 3.28 6.15 -25.50
C VAL A 144 4.56 6.53 -26.22
N LEU A 145 4.97 5.71 -27.19
CA LEU A 145 6.14 5.97 -28.03
C LEU A 145 5.72 6.63 -29.34
N TRP A 146 6.44 7.67 -29.75
CA TRP A 146 6.21 8.30 -31.05
C TRP A 146 7.14 7.70 -32.12
N THR A 147 6.56 7.10 -33.14
CA THR A 147 7.29 6.53 -34.29
C THR A 147 7.02 7.34 -35.56
N ALA A 148 7.63 6.94 -36.69
CA ALA A 148 7.33 7.54 -37.99
C ALA A 148 5.85 7.38 -38.40
N ASP A 149 5.19 6.34 -37.90
CA ASP A 149 3.78 6.03 -38.19
C ASP A 149 2.82 6.62 -37.13
N GLY A 150 3.35 7.37 -36.16
CA GLY A 150 2.57 8.02 -35.09
C GLY A 150 2.65 7.30 -33.73
N PRO A 151 1.69 7.55 -32.83
CA PRO A 151 1.73 7.05 -31.46
C PRO A 151 1.54 5.53 -31.39
N HIS A 152 2.37 4.88 -30.60
CA HIS A 152 2.29 3.45 -30.29
C HIS A 152 2.25 3.25 -28.78
N PHE A 153 1.21 2.57 -28.31
CA PHE A 153 1.08 2.18 -26.91
C PHE A 153 1.98 0.98 -26.62
N VAL A 154 2.63 0.99 -25.46
CA VAL A 154 3.52 -0.07 -24.97
C VAL A 154 3.22 -0.36 -23.50
N ASP A 155 3.68 -1.50 -22.99
CA ASP A 155 3.49 -1.92 -21.59
C ASP A 155 2.03 -2.24 -21.19
N PHE A 156 1.53 -3.36 -21.70
CA PHE A 156 0.16 -3.82 -21.47
C PHE A 156 0.02 -4.70 -20.21
N ASP A 157 1.02 -4.78 -19.33
CA ASP A 157 1.03 -5.70 -18.18
C ASP A 157 -0.06 -5.35 -17.14
N ASP A 158 -0.51 -4.09 -17.11
CA ASP A 158 -1.58 -3.59 -16.25
C ASP A 158 -2.99 -3.63 -16.86
N SER A 159 -3.13 -4.27 -18.03
CA SER A 159 -4.41 -4.38 -18.75
C SER A 159 -5.49 -5.02 -17.90
N ARG A 160 -6.66 -4.38 -17.85
CA ARG A 160 -7.77 -4.79 -16.98
C ARG A 160 -9.12 -4.34 -17.51
N MET A 161 -10.20 -4.78 -16.87
CA MET A 161 -11.54 -4.27 -17.15
C MET A 161 -11.78 -2.98 -16.34
N GLY A 162 -12.30 -1.92 -16.98
CA GLY A 162 -12.66 -0.68 -16.28
C GLY A 162 -13.33 0.37 -17.18
N PRO A 163 -13.63 1.57 -16.64
CA PRO A 163 -14.19 2.68 -17.40
C PRO A 163 -13.16 3.28 -18.36
N ALA A 164 -13.59 3.72 -19.55
CA ALA A 164 -12.72 4.27 -20.59
C ALA A 164 -11.85 5.43 -20.09
N VAL A 165 -12.39 6.28 -19.21
CA VAL A 165 -11.69 7.45 -18.65
C VAL A 165 -10.36 7.09 -17.99
N GLN A 166 -10.20 5.87 -17.46
CA GLN A 166 -8.96 5.39 -16.85
C GLN A 166 -7.77 5.48 -17.80
N ASP A 167 -7.97 5.25 -19.10
CA ASP A 167 -6.91 5.33 -20.11
C ASP A 167 -6.74 6.74 -20.70
N LEU A 168 -7.56 7.71 -20.29
CA LEU A 168 -7.58 9.07 -20.85
C LEU A 168 -7.05 10.12 -19.88
N TRP A 169 -7.43 10.04 -18.60
CA TRP A 169 -7.18 11.13 -17.65
C TRP A 169 -5.69 11.32 -17.35
N MET A 170 -4.89 10.26 -17.40
CA MET A 170 -3.45 10.31 -17.12
C MET A 170 -2.62 10.92 -18.25
N LEU A 171 -3.23 11.20 -19.40
CA LEU A 171 -2.61 11.95 -20.50
C LEU A 171 -2.68 13.47 -20.28
N LEU A 172 -3.55 13.92 -19.37
CA LEU A 172 -3.81 15.33 -19.09
C LEU A 172 -2.75 15.91 -18.15
N SER A 173 -2.31 17.13 -18.41
CA SER A 173 -1.32 17.84 -17.61
C SER A 173 -1.54 19.35 -17.64
N GLY A 174 -1.08 20.05 -16.60
CA GLY A 174 -1.20 21.51 -16.50
C GLY A 174 -2.40 21.97 -15.68
N ASP A 175 -2.75 23.24 -15.84
CA ASP A 175 -3.89 23.84 -15.13
C ASP A 175 -5.25 23.31 -15.64
N GLU A 176 -6.34 23.66 -14.97
CA GLU A 176 -7.68 23.19 -15.32
C GLU A 176 -8.07 23.54 -16.77
N ALA A 177 -7.74 24.75 -17.23
CA ALA A 177 -8.07 25.21 -18.57
C ALA A 177 -7.23 24.48 -19.63
N GLU A 178 -5.95 24.22 -19.36
CA GLU A 178 -5.07 23.41 -20.19
C GLU A 178 -5.57 21.97 -20.31
N ARG A 179 -5.86 21.34 -19.18
CA ARG A 179 -6.39 19.97 -19.14
C ARG A 179 -7.74 19.87 -19.86
N GLY A 180 -8.61 20.88 -19.75
CA GLY A 180 -9.90 20.91 -20.46
C GLY A 180 -9.72 20.98 -21.98
N ARG A 181 -8.79 21.81 -22.46
CA ARG A 181 -8.43 21.86 -23.89
C ARG A 181 -7.79 20.57 -24.40
N GLN A 182 -6.96 19.91 -23.58
CA GLN A 182 -6.36 18.63 -23.92
C GLN A 182 -7.42 17.53 -23.99
N LEU A 183 -8.30 17.46 -22.99
CA LEU A 183 -9.42 16.51 -22.94
C LEU A 183 -10.32 16.67 -24.17
N GLY A 184 -10.68 17.91 -24.54
CA GLY A 184 -11.49 18.17 -25.74
C GLY A 184 -10.83 17.68 -27.04
N LYS A 185 -9.50 17.75 -27.16
CA LYS A 185 -8.76 17.18 -28.31
C LYS A 185 -8.74 15.66 -28.29
N ILE A 186 -8.50 15.07 -27.12
CA ILE A 186 -8.45 13.61 -26.93
C ILE A 186 -9.82 13.01 -27.25
N LEU A 187 -10.89 13.53 -26.64
CA LEU A 187 -12.26 13.05 -26.87
C LEU A 187 -12.68 13.19 -28.33
N ARG A 188 -12.39 14.33 -28.99
CA ARG A 188 -12.65 14.48 -30.43
C ARG A 188 -11.95 13.43 -31.29
N GLY A 189 -10.76 12.97 -30.89
CA GLY A 189 -10.06 11.89 -31.57
C GLY A 189 -10.65 10.52 -31.25
N TYR A 190 -10.91 10.26 -29.96
CA TYR A 190 -11.47 9.02 -29.44
C TYR A 190 -12.86 8.72 -30.02
N GLU A 191 -13.73 9.73 -30.06
CA GLU A 191 -15.12 9.65 -30.54
C GLU A 191 -15.24 9.43 -32.05
N GLN A 192 -14.14 9.44 -32.80
CA GLN A 192 -14.13 8.95 -34.18
C GLN A 192 -14.25 7.42 -34.26
N PHE A 193 -13.98 6.72 -33.14
CA PHE A 193 -13.90 5.26 -33.08
C PHE A 193 -14.79 4.64 -32.00
N ALA A 194 -15.00 5.34 -30.87
CA ALA A 194 -15.79 4.85 -29.75
C ALA A 194 -16.53 5.99 -29.02
N GLU A 195 -17.77 5.76 -28.62
CA GLU A 195 -18.53 6.72 -27.80
C GLU A 195 -17.90 6.86 -26.40
N PHE A 196 -17.87 8.09 -25.88
CA PHE A 196 -17.44 8.38 -24.51
C PHE A 196 -18.62 8.86 -23.67
N ASP A 197 -18.79 8.27 -22.49
CA ASP A 197 -19.82 8.69 -21.55
C ASP A 197 -19.28 9.78 -20.63
N ASP A 198 -19.78 11.01 -20.77
CA ASP A 198 -19.39 12.17 -19.95
C ASP A 198 -19.54 11.93 -18.43
N ARG A 199 -20.37 10.97 -18.00
CA ARG A 199 -20.50 10.60 -16.59
C ARG A 199 -19.21 9.97 -16.05
N GLU A 200 -18.39 9.37 -16.89
CA GLU A 200 -17.08 8.85 -16.48
C GLU A 200 -16.13 9.96 -16.02
N LEU A 201 -16.34 11.22 -16.42
CA LEU A 201 -15.50 12.34 -15.96
C LEU A 201 -15.59 12.57 -14.45
N TYR A 202 -16.67 12.15 -13.78
CA TYR A 202 -16.76 12.16 -12.32
C TYR A 202 -15.73 11.23 -11.66
N LEU A 203 -15.21 10.24 -12.38
CA LEU A 203 -14.26 9.26 -11.86
C LEU A 203 -12.81 9.73 -11.92
N VAL A 204 -12.50 10.83 -12.61
CA VAL A 204 -11.10 11.29 -12.81
C VAL A 204 -10.37 11.47 -11.49
N GLU A 205 -10.97 12.23 -10.57
CA GLU A 205 -10.35 12.52 -9.28
C GLU A 205 -10.37 11.29 -8.36
N ALA A 206 -11.39 10.43 -8.47
CA ALA A 206 -11.47 9.18 -7.72
C ALA A 206 -10.39 8.17 -8.14
N LEU A 207 -10.18 7.99 -9.45
CA LEU A 207 -9.15 7.11 -9.99
C LEU A 207 -7.75 7.64 -9.68
N ARG A 208 -7.55 8.96 -9.67
CA ARG A 208 -6.31 9.58 -9.20
C ARG A 208 -6.06 9.29 -7.73
N THR A 209 -7.06 9.48 -6.87
CA THR A 209 -6.99 9.16 -5.43
C THR A 209 -6.62 7.69 -5.21
N LEU A 210 -7.31 6.76 -5.88
CA LEU A 210 -7.00 5.34 -5.82
C LEU A 210 -5.56 5.06 -6.27
N ARG A 211 -5.09 5.69 -7.36
CA ARG A 211 -3.70 5.55 -7.83
C ARG A 211 -2.69 6.00 -6.77
N LEU A 212 -2.94 7.10 -6.06
CA LEU A 212 -2.07 7.59 -4.99
C LEU A 212 -1.97 6.57 -3.84
N ILE A 213 -3.10 6.03 -3.38
CA ILE A 213 -3.14 5.01 -2.32
C ILE A 213 -2.44 3.72 -2.78
N HIS A 214 -2.76 3.26 -4.01
CA HIS A 214 -2.18 2.05 -4.58
C HIS A 214 -0.67 2.16 -4.79
N TYR A 215 -0.14 3.34 -5.11
CA TYR A 215 1.29 3.56 -5.28
C TYR A 215 2.06 3.26 -3.99
N SER A 216 1.60 3.78 -2.84
CA SER A 216 2.20 3.49 -1.53
C SER A 216 2.16 1.98 -1.23
N ALA A 217 1.03 1.32 -1.51
CA ALA A 217 0.87 -0.11 -1.32
C ALA A 217 1.71 -0.95 -2.32
N TRP A 218 1.97 -0.44 -3.53
CA TRP A 218 2.78 -1.09 -4.54
C TRP A 218 4.26 -1.14 -4.13
N ILE A 219 4.79 -0.04 -3.57
CA ILE A 219 6.14 0.02 -2.99
C ILE A 219 6.22 -0.91 -1.76
N ALA A 220 5.28 -0.76 -0.80
CA ALA A 220 5.27 -1.56 0.42
C ALA A 220 5.35 -3.07 0.16
N ARG A 221 4.57 -3.58 -0.80
CA ARG A 221 4.52 -5.01 -1.15
C ARG A 221 5.80 -5.57 -1.78
N ARG A 222 6.71 -4.69 -2.21
CA ARG A 222 7.96 -5.06 -2.89
C ARG A 222 9.20 -4.61 -2.12
N TRP A 223 9.02 -4.13 -0.89
CA TRP A 223 10.12 -3.53 -0.13
C TRP A 223 11.25 -4.51 0.19
N ASP A 224 10.93 -5.81 0.28
CA ASP A 224 11.92 -6.87 0.49
C ASP A 224 12.84 -7.10 -0.74
N ASP A 225 12.48 -6.59 -1.92
CA ASP A 225 13.36 -6.58 -3.09
C ASP A 225 14.42 -5.47 -2.90
N PRO A 226 15.73 -5.79 -2.88
CA PRO A 226 16.79 -4.80 -2.68
C PRO A 226 16.78 -3.62 -3.66
N ALA A 227 16.18 -3.76 -4.85
CA ALA A 227 16.03 -2.68 -5.80
C ALA A 227 15.09 -1.56 -5.30
N PHE A 228 14.10 -1.88 -4.45
CA PHE A 228 13.08 -0.94 -4.00
C PHE A 228 13.61 0.06 -2.97
N PRO A 229 14.28 -0.34 -1.88
CA PRO A 229 14.93 0.62 -0.98
C PRO A 229 15.95 1.51 -1.69
N ALA A 230 16.63 0.99 -2.72
CA ALA A 230 17.58 1.77 -3.51
C ALA A 230 16.90 2.81 -4.42
N ALA A 231 15.77 2.46 -5.04
CA ALA A 231 15.02 3.35 -5.94
C ALA A 231 14.10 4.35 -5.18
N PHE A 232 13.62 3.95 -4.00
CA PHE A 232 12.65 4.70 -3.20
C PHE A 232 13.16 4.94 -1.76
N PRO A 233 14.37 5.51 -1.56
CA PRO A 233 14.99 5.63 -0.23
C PRO A 233 14.28 6.59 0.74
N TRP A 234 13.19 7.21 0.29
CA TRP A 234 12.36 8.14 1.05
C TRP A 234 11.07 7.49 1.59
N PHE A 235 10.74 6.27 1.16
CA PHE A 235 9.42 5.65 1.41
C PHE A 235 9.16 5.32 2.89
N ASP A 236 10.18 4.87 3.60
CA ASP A 236 10.12 4.56 5.04
C ASP A 236 10.31 5.81 5.94
N THR A 237 10.36 7.00 5.35
CA THR A 237 10.57 8.24 6.11
C THR A 237 9.24 8.86 6.58
N PRO A 238 9.20 9.49 7.78
CA PRO A 238 7.99 10.17 8.23
C PRO A 238 7.51 11.28 7.30
N ARG A 239 8.45 11.96 6.62
CA ARG A 239 8.14 13.03 5.68
C ARG A 239 7.29 12.53 4.51
N TYR A 240 7.62 11.38 3.93
CA TYR A 240 6.83 10.81 2.84
C TYR A 240 5.37 10.62 3.26
N TRP A 241 5.12 10.02 4.43
CA TRP A 241 3.77 9.79 4.93
C TRP A 241 3.03 11.09 5.27
N GLN A 242 3.72 12.10 5.81
CA GLN A 242 3.13 13.44 6.00
C GLN A 242 2.71 14.07 4.67
N ASP A 243 3.57 13.99 3.65
CA ASP A 243 3.29 14.52 2.32
C ASP A 243 2.12 13.76 1.65
N ARG A 244 2.04 12.43 1.81
CA ARG A 244 0.90 11.62 1.32
C ARG A 244 -0.42 11.96 2.04
N ILE A 245 -0.38 12.21 3.36
CA ILE A 245 -1.55 12.66 4.13
C ILE A 245 -2.03 14.01 3.62
N LEU A 246 -1.12 14.96 3.41
CA LEU A 246 -1.47 16.29 2.92
C LEU A 246 -2.08 16.22 1.52
N GLU A 247 -1.44 15.48 0.61
CA GLU A 247 -1.92 15.30 -0.77
C GLU A 247 -3.31 14.67 -0.80
N LEU A 248 -3.59 13.64 0.00
CA LEU A 248 -4.94 13.06 0.08
C LEU A 248 -5.96 14.07 0.63
N ARG A 249 -5.60 14.88 1.63
CA ARG A 249 -6.49 15.93 2.15
C ARG A 249 -6.82 17.00 1.12
N GLU A 250 -5.88 17.33 0.25
CA GLU A 250 -6.09 18.25 -0.87
C GLU A 250 -6.91 17.60 -2.00
N GLN A 251 -6.74 16.30 -2.20
CA GLN A 251 -7.41 15.53 -3.24
C GLN A 251 -8.88 15.22 -2.91
N ILE A 252 -9.22 14.98 -1.64
CA ILE A 252 -10.59 14.69 -1.18
C ILE A 252 -11.62 15.72 -1.67
N PRO A 253 -11.47 17.04 -1.43
CA PRO A 253 -12.47 18.01 -1.87
C PRO A 253 -12.62 18.08 -3.40
N LEU A 254 -11.55 17.82 -4.17
CA LEU A 254 -11.61 17.82 -5.63
C LEU A 254 -12.54 16.72 -6.17
N MET A 255 -12.69 15.62 -5.45
CA MET A 255 -13.67 14.59 -5.82
C MET A 255 -15.10 15.09 -5.70
N ASP A 256 -15.41 16.07 -4.86
CA ASP A 256 -16.78 16.59 -4.69
C ASP A 256 -17.07 17.83 -5.58
N GLU A 257 -16.05 18.36 -6.26
CA GLU A 257 -16.19 19.43 -7.23
C GLU A 257 -16.79 18.95 -8.57
N SER A 258 -17.14 19.91 -9.44
CA SER A 258 -17.56 19.56 -10.80
C SER A 258 -16.38 18.96 -11.56
N PRO A 259 -16.59 17.87 -12.33
CA PRO A 259 -15.51 17.26 -13.06
C PRO A 259 -15.00 18.20 -14.14
N ILE A 260 -13.73 18.03 -14.51
CA ILE A 260 -13.14 18.72 -15.64
C ILE A 260 -14.00 18.55 -16.90
N ARG A 261 -14.19 19.64 -17.64
CA ARG A 261 -14.98 19.64 -18.87
C ARG A 261 -14.08 19.87 -20.10
N PRO A 262 -14.38 19.21 -21.23
CA PRO A 262 -13.70 19.52 -22.48
C PRO A 262 -14.03 20.96 -22.91
N ALA A 263 -13.00 21.70 -23.31
CA ALA A 263 -13.09 23.09 -23.79
C ALA A 263 -12.87 23.19 -25.31
#